data_AF-A0A6G3X1T7-F1
#
_entry.id   AF-A0A6G3X1T7-F1
#
_cell.length_a   1.000
_cell.length_b   1.000
_cell.length_c   1.000
_cell.angle_alpha   90.00
_cell.angle_beta   90.00
_cell.angle_gamma   90.00
#
_symmetry.space_group_name_H-M   'P 1'
#
loop_
_entity.id
_entity.type
_entity.pdbx_description
1 polymer ?
#
loop_
_entity_poly.entity_id
_entity_poly.type
_entity_poly.pdbx_seq_one_letter_code
_entity_poly.pdbx_strand_id
1 'polypeptide(L)'
;MSQTVDRALSILPLLAQGPADLGQVAERLGVHKSTALRLLRTLHEHGLVYRQEDQRYRLGARLFALAQEAVENLDVREIAHSHLVALNDRCGHTVHLAVYEEQEVLYIDKVESR
;
A
#
# COMPACT_ATOMS: atom_id res chain seq x y z
N MET A 1 14.46 -10.86 -14.17
CA MET A 1 13.34 -10.07 -13.61
C MET A 1 12.72 -9.24 -14.73
N SER A 2 11.38 -9.13 -14.79
CA SER A 2 10.72 -8.34 -15.84
C SER A 2 10.82 -6.85 -15.53
N GLN A 3 11.72 -6.15 -16.21
CA GLN A 3 12.00 -4.72 -15.98
C GLN A 3 10.76 -3.82 -16.12
N THR A 4 9.77 -4.23 -16.92
CA THR A 4 8.52 -3.47 -17.08
C THR A 4 7.63 -3.58 -15.84
N VAL A 5 7.52 -4.78 -15.26
CA VAL A 5 6.71 -5.01 -14.06
C VAL A 5 7.33 -4.32 -12.86
N ASP A 6 8.63 -4.45 -12.70
CA ASP A 6 9.40 -3.78 -11.64
C ASP A 6 9.19 -2.26 -11.66
N ARG A 7 9.34 -1.64 -12.84
CA ARG A 7 9.06 -0.20 -13.03
C ARG A 7 7.61 0.16 -12.70
N ALA A 8 6.64 -0.65 -13.12
CA ALA A 8 5.24 -0.40 -12.80
C ALA A 8 5.01 -0.40 -11.27
N LEU A 9 5.49 -1.43 -10.57
CA LEU A 9 5.30 -1.56 -9.12
C LEU A 9 6.02 -0.46 -8.34
N SER A 10 7.19 -0.02 -8.80
CA SER A 10 7.96 1.06 -8.15
C SER A 10 7.26 2.44 -8.17
N ILE A 11 6.21 2.61 -9.00
CA ILE A 11 5.38 3.83 -8.98
C ILE A 11 4.55 3.92 -7.70
N LEU A 12 4.12 2.78 -7.13
CA LEU A 12 3.20 2.80 -5.97
C LEU A 12 3.85 3.44 -4.73
N PRO A 13 5.08 3.06 -4.32
CA PRO A 13 5.75 3.72 -3.19
C PRO A 13 6.03 5.22 -3.44
N LEU A 14 6.26 5.63 -4.69
CA LEU A 14 6.39 7.04 -5.05
C LEU A 14 5.09 7.80 -4.78
N LEU A 15 3.96 7.27 -5.25
CA LEU A 15 2.65 7.91 -5.07
C LEU A 15 2.12 7.80 -3.63
N ALA A 16 2.66 6.89 -2.82
CA ALA A 16 2.38 6.81 -1.38
C ALA A 16 2.91 8.04 -0.63
N GLN A 17 3.97 8.70 -1.13
CA GLN A 17 4.54 9.92 -0.54
C GLN A 17 3.71 11.17 -0.87
N GLY A 18 2.88 11.12 -1.90
CA GLY A 18 2.02 12.21 -2.32
C GLY A 18 1.64 12.14 -3.82
N PRO A 19 0.72 13.01 -4.28
CA PRO A 19 0.37 13.08 -5.69
C PRO A 19 1.56 13.49 -6.56
N ALA A 20 1.75 12.86 -7.71
CA ALA A 20 2.81 13.18 -8.66
C ALA A 20 2.28 13.31 -10.10
N ASP A 21 2.82 14.24 -10.88
CA ASP A 21 2.53 14.35 -12.31
C ASP A 21 3.34 13.35 -13.16
N LEU A 22 3.01 13.26 -14.45
CA LEU A 22 3.68 12.37 -15.39
C LEU A 22 5.19 12.66 -15.54
N GLY A 23 5.60 13.92 -15.44
CA GLY A 23 6.99 14.33 -15.52
C GLY A 23 7.79 13.83 -14.33
N GLN A 24 7.26 14.05 -13.12
CA GLN A 24 7.85 13.58 -11.87
C GLN A 24 7.98 12.05 -11.84
N VAL A 25 6.96 11.32 -12.32
CA VAL A 25 7.04 9.86 -12.43
C VAL A 25 8.11 9.43 -13.44
N ALA A 26 8.17 10.06 -14.61
CA ALA A 26 9.15 9.74 -15.64
C ALA A 26 10.59 10.00 -15.17
N GLU A 27 10.82 11.13 -14.50
CA GLU A 27 12.10 11.51 -13.91
C GLU A 27 12.54 10.51 -12.85
N ARG A 28 11.65 10.18 -11.90
CA ARG A 28 11.96 9.23 -10.82
C ARG A 28 12.30 7.83 -11.32
N LEU A 29 11.64 7.39 -12.39
CA LEU A 29 11.88 6.09 -13.01
C LEU A 29 13.07 6.08 -13.98
N GLY A 30 13.61 7.25 -14.35
CA GLY A 30 14.66 7.37 -15.37
C GLY A 30 14.21 6.90 -16.75
N VAL A 31 12.97 7.19 -17.14
CA VAL A 31 12.38 6.76 -18.43
C VAL A 31 11.72 7.92 -19.18
N HIS A 32 11.45 7.73 -20.47
CA HIS A 32 10.67 8.69 -21.24
C HIS A 32 9.22 8.79 -20.75
N LYS A 33 8.62 9.98 -20.88
CA LYS A 33 7.21 10.26 -20.53
C LYS A 33 6.22 9.28 -21.20
N SER A 34 6.48 8.85 -22.43
CA SER A 34 5.65 7.86 -23.12
C SER A 34 5.65 6.49 -22.41
N THR A 35 6.80 6.06 -21.89
CA THR A 35 6.93 4.83 -21.09
C THR A 35 6.21 4.97 -19.76
N ALA A 36 6.46 6.05 -19.01
CA ALA A 36 5.79 6.31 -17.74
C ALA A 36 4.26 6.37 -17.90
N LEU A 37 3.77 7.03 -18.95
CA LEU A 37 2.34 7.11 -19.25
C LEU A 37 1.73 5.74 -19.49
N ARG A 38 2.41 4.85 -20.22
CA ARG A 38 1.94 3.48 -20.46
C ARG A 38 1.84 2.69 -19.16
N LEU A 39 2.84 2.80 -18.28
CA LEU A 39 2.82 2.14 -16.97
C LEU A 39 1.67 2.67 -16.09
N LEU A 40 1.53 4.00 -16.00
CA LEU A 40 0.45 4.64 -15.25
C LEU A 40 -0.94 4.27 -15.79
N ARG A 41 -1.11 4.14 -17.11
CA ARG A 41 -2.36 3.67 -17.73
C ARG A 41 -2.68 2.25 -17.30
N THR A 42 -1.71 1.33 -17.37
CA THR A 42 -1.92 -0.04 -16.90
C THR A 42 -2.30 -0.06 -15.42
N LEU A 43 -1.56 0.63 -14.55
CA LEU A 43 -1.92 0.70 -13.13
C LEU A 43 -3.31 1.32 -12.91
N HIS A 44 -3.71 2.28 -13.73
CA HIS A 44 -5.01 2.94 -13.65
C HIS A 44 -6.16 2.03 -14.09
N GLU A 45 -5.99 1.30 -15.19
CA GLU A 45 -6.92 0.27 -15.68
C GLU A 45 -7.14 -0.83 -14.63
N HIS A 46 -6.08 -1.16 -13.88
CA HIS A 46 -6.16 -2.06 -12.75
C HIS A 46 -6.66 -1.40 -11.47
N GLY A 47 -6.98 -0.10 -11.43
CA GLY A 47 -7.50 0.59 -10.24
C GLY A 47 -6.49 0.78 -9.12
N LEU A 48 -5.20 0.51 -9.37
CA LEU A 48 -4.10 0.68 -8.41
C LEU A 48 -3.65 2.14 -8.29
N VAL A 49 -3.91 2.94 -9.32
CA VAL A 49 -3.74 4.40 -9.30
C VAL A 49 -4.95 5.08 -9.91
N TYR A 50 -5.16 6.35 -9.60
CA TYR A 50 -6.11 7.20 -10.29
C TYR A 50 -5.51 8.55 -10.63
N ARG A 51 -6.10 9.21 -11.63
CA ARG A 51 -5.69 10.55 -12.06
C ARG A 51 -6.69 11.57 -11.53
N GLN A 52 -6.18 12.60 -10.88
CA GLN A 52 -6.95 13.74 -10.38
C GLN A 52 -7.24 14.74 -11.50
N GLU A 53 -8.13 15.70 -11.23
CA GLU A 53 -8.50 16.77 -12.17
C GLU A 53 -7.28 17.61 -12.59
N ASP A 54 -6.37 17.87 -11.65
CA ASP A 54 -5.11 18.61 -11.86
C ASP A 54 -4.03 17.79 -12.59
N GLN A 55 -4.41 16.65 -13.18
CA GLN A 55 -3.56 15.75 -13.95
C GLN A 55 -2.48 15.00 -13.15
N ARG A 56 -2.45 15.13 -11.81
CA ARG A 56 -1.59 14.33 -10.93
C ARG A 56 -2.19 12.96 -10.66
N TYR A 57 -1.32 12.01 -10.35
CA TYR A 57 -1.68 10.63 -10.03
C TYR A 57 -1.61 10.38 -8.53
N ARG A 58 -2.49 9.52 -8.03
CA ARG A 58 -2.54 9.05 -6.64
C ARG A 58 -2.81 7.55 -6.59
N LEU A 59 -2.55 6.94 -5.43
CA LEU A 59 -2.92 5.55 -5.14
C LEU A 59 -4.43 5.34 -5.24
N GLY A 60 -4.84 4.28 -5.94
CA GLY A 60 -6.24 3.92 -6.15
C GLY A 60 -6.81 3.06 -5.04
N ALA A 61 -8.13 3.06 -4.93
CA ALA A 61 -8.85 2.38 -3.85
C ALA A 61 -8.68 0.85 -3.86
N ARG A 62 -8.30 0.23 -5.00
CA ARG A 62 -8.09 -1.22 -5.08
C ARG A 62 -6.99 -1.71 -4.12
N LEU A 63 -6.03 -0.84 -3.77
CA LEU A 63 -4.99 -1.20 -2.81
C LEU A 63 -5.56 -1.52 -1.43
N PHE A 64 -6.64 -0.85 -1.00
CA PHE A 64 -7.32 -1.19 0.25
C PHE A 64 -8.01 -2.55 0.17
N ALA A 65 -8.67 -2.86 -0.94
CA ALA A 65 -9.32 -4.15 -1.13
C ALA A 65 -8.29 -5.30 -1.10
N LEU A 66 -7.16 -5.14 -1.81
CA LEU A 66 -6.08 -6.12 -1.80
C LEU A 66 -5.44 -6.28 -0.43
N ALA A 67 -5.25 -5.17 0.31
CA ALA A 67 -4.72 -5.23 1.67
C ALA A 67 -5.68 -5.96 2.62
N GLN A 68 -6.99 -5.68 2.53
CA GLN A 68 -7.99 -6.37 3.34
C GLN A 68 -8.04 -7.86 3.04
N GLU A 69 -8.07 -8.25 1.77
CA GLU A 69 -8.05 -9.67 1.37
C GLU A 69 -6.77 -10.38 1.81
N ALA A 70 -5.61 -9.73 1.69
CA ALA A 70 -4.34 -10.28 2.17
C ALA A 70 -4.35 -10.49 3.70
N VAL A 71 -4.99 -9.58 4.44
CA VAL A 71 -5.08 -9.66 5.89
C VAL A 71 -6.13 -10.67 6.36
N GLU A 72 -7.26 -10.83 5.65
CA GLU A 72 -8.25 -11.88 5.94
C GLU A 72 -7.67 -13.29 5.77
N ASN A 73 -6.71 -13.46 4.85
CA ASN A 73 -5.97 -14.72 4.72
C ASN A 73 -4.95 -14.98 5.84
N LEU A 74 -4.71 -14.03 6.74
CA LEU A 74 -3.88 -14.21 7.92
C LEU A 74 -4.75 -14.64 9.10
N ASP A 75 -5.07 -15.94 9.19
CA ASP A 75 -5.86 -16.57 10.28
C ASP A 75 -5.46 -16.07 11.69
N VAL A 76 -4.18 -15.76 11.88
CA VAL A 76 -3.63 -15.27 13.15
C VAL A 76 -4.27 -13.95 13.61
N ARG A 77 -4.63 -13.03 12.69
CA ARG A 77 -5.24 -11.75 13.07
C ARG A 77 -6.61 -11.98 13.67
N GLU A 78 -7.46 -12.75 12.99
CA GLU A 78 -8.83 -13.01 13.42
C GLU A 78 -8.85 -13.65 14.82
N ILE A 79 -8.00 -14.66 15.04
CA ILE A 79 -7.86 -15.32 16.33
C ILE A 79 -7.32 -14.35 17.40
N ALA A 80 -6.27 -13.58 17.07
CA ALA A 80 -5.57 -12.75 18.04
C ALA A 80 -6.34 -11.49 18.46
N HIS A 81 -7.22 -10.95 17.62
CA HIS A 81 -7.87 -9.65 17.85
C HIS A 81 -8.54 -9.56 19.23
N SER A 82 -9.27 -10.60 19.63
CA SER A 82 -9.94 -10.66 20.94
C SER A 82 -8.94 -10.56 22.12
N HIS A 83 -7.75 -11.15 21.97
CA HIS A 83 -6.69 -11.08 22.96
C HIS A 83 -6.03 -9.70 23.01
N LEU A 84 -5.90 -9.01 21.86
CA LEU A 84 -5.41 -7.64 21.81
C LEU A 84 -6.33 -6.68 22.56
N VAL A 85 -7.64 -6.80 22.34
CA VAL A 85 -8.65 -6.00 23.05
C VAL A 85 -8.57 -6.26 24.56
N ALA A 86 -8.50 -7.52 24.98
CA ALA A 86 -8.35 -7.86 26.40
C ALA A 86 -7.06 -7.32 27.03
N LEU A 87 -5.96 -7.23 26.26
CA LEU A 87 -4.72 -6.63 26.71
C LEU A 87 -4.83 -5.11 26.82
N ASN A 88 -5.43 -4.45 25.83
CA ASN A 88 -5.70 -3.02 25.82
C ASN A 88 -6.57 -2.61 27.02
N ASP A 89 -7.62 -3.37 27.32
CA ASP A 89 -8.48 -3.13 28.49
C ASP A 89 -7.72 -3.24 29.82
N ARG A 90 -6.68 -4.08 29.88
CA ARG A 90 -5.87 -4.27 31.08
C ARG A 90 -4.78 -3.22 31.26
N CYS A 91 -4.19 -2.73 30.16
CA CYS A 91 -3.05 -1.81 30.22
C CYS A 91 -3.40 -0.35 29.92
N GLY A 92 -4.55 -0.07 29.28
CA GLY A 92 -4.94 1.26 28.84
C GLY A 92 -4.05 1.85 27.72
N HIS A 93 -3.24 1.02 27.05
CA HIS A 93 -2.30 1.46 26.02
C HIS A 93 -2.65 0.89 24.65
N THR A 94 -2.20 1.56 23.60
CA THR A 94 -2.29 1.04 22.23
C THR A 94 -1.54 -0.28 22.12
N VAL A 95 -2.22 -1.31 21.62
CA VAL A 95 -1.66 -2.64 21.40
C VAL A 95 -1.51 -2.88 19.90
N HIS A 96 -0.35 -3.35 19.48
CA HIS A 96 -0.04 -3.69 18.09
C HIS A 96 0.23 -5.19 17.95
N LEU A 97 -0.27 -5.79 16.88
CA LEU A 97 0.13 -7.13 16.44
C LEU A 97 0.97 -7.00 15.18
N ALA A 98 2.13 -7.65 15.17
CA ALA A 98 3.01 -7.67 14.03
C ALA A 98 3.52 -9.09 13.77
N VAL A 99 3.76 -9.38 12.49
CA VAL A 99 4.46 -10.58 12.02
C VAL A 99 5.81 -10.18 11.46
N TYR A 100 6.78 -11.07 11.60
CA TYR A 100 8.11 -10.89 11.02
C TYR A 100 8.23 -11.76 9.77
N GLU A 101 8.37 -11.10 8.62
CA GLU A 101 8.43 -11.75 7.31
C GLU A 101 9.44 -11.03 6.42
N GLU A 102 10.24 -11.77 5.65
CA GLU A 102 11.24 -11.22 4.72
C GLU A 102 12.16 -10.12 5.29
N GLN A 103 12.56 -10.27 6.56
CA GLN A 103 13.39 -9.30 7.29
C GLN A 103 12.69 -7.97 7.65
N GLU A 104 11.39 -7.85 7.40
CA GLU A 104 10.56 -6.70 7.76
C GLU A 104 9.55 -7.06 8.87
N VAL A 105 9.13 -6.05 9.63
CA VAL A 105 8.07 -6.17 10.64
C VAL A 105 6.80 -5.58 10.04
N LEU A 106 5.83 -6.45 9.74
CA LEU A 106 4.53 -6.05 9.21
C LEU A 106 3.50 -5.98 10.34
N TYR A 107 2.97 -4.78 10.58
CA TYR A 107 1.85 -4.60 11.50
C TYR A 107 0.55 -5.07 10.84
N ILE A 108 -0.07 -6.09 11.43
CA ILE A 108 -1.27 -6.74 10.88
C ILE A 108 -2.53 -6.44 11.70
N ASP A 109 -2.39 -5.90 12.92
CA ASP A 109 -3.51 -5.38 13.69
C ASP A 109 -3.11 -4.29 14.68
N LYS A 110 -4.09 -3.48 15.10
CA LYS A 110 -3.93 -2.41 16.10
C LYS A 110 -5.23 -2.19 16.87
N VAL A 111 -5.13 -2.12 18.19
CA VAL A 111 -6.18 -1.61 19.08
C VAL A 111 -5.67 -0.33 19.74
N GLU A 112 -6.36 0.79 19.52
CA GLU A 112 -5.95 2.09 20.08
C GLU A 112 -6.17 2.15 21.58
N SER A 113 -5.34 2.92 22.30
CA SER A 113 -5.51 3.17 23.73
C SER A 113 -6.91 3.72 24.03
N ARG A 114 -7.49 3.24 25.13
CA ARG A 114 -8.77 3.72 25.63
C ARG A 114 -8.63 4.93 26.57
#